data_AF-A0A4V3XIT8-F1
#
_entry.id   AF-A0A4V3XIT8-F1
#
_cell.length_a   1.000
_cell.length_b   1.000
_cell.length_c   1.000
_cell.angle_alpha   90.00
_cell.angle_beta   90.00
_cell.angle_gamma   90.00
#
_symmetry.space_group_name_H-M   'P 1'
#
loop_
_entity.id
_entity.type
_entity.pdbx_description
1 polymer ?
#
loop_
_entity_poly.entity_id
_entity_poly.type
_entity_poly.pdbx_seq_one_letter_code
_entity_poly.pdbx_strand_id
1 'polypeptide(L)'
;MSVSVRLGKGPVTLPNPLSQSKTATIESVTLSMTSATQDNTAISFMNNMNDILITIGIRRFANTIVLNSKRANGGWEAEEYYPNLMRVFGPNVDAAKIVVKDTGNAYEIRCNGNYLTTYTKRIGGGAEKISYDMNSSQDSPLANPITVKIE
;
A
#
# COMPACT_ATOMS: atom_id res chain seq x y z
N MET A 1 20.23 -6.12 -8.20
CA MET A 1 20.26 -6.44 -6.75
C MET A 1 18.98 -5.93 -6.13
N SER A 2 18.17 -6.81 -5.54
CA SER A 2 16.97 -6.45 -4.77
C SER A 2 17.39 -6.04 -3.36
N VAL A 3 16.97 -4.87 -2.89
CA VAL A 3 17.23 -4.42 -1.51
C VAL A 3 15.92 -4.49 -0.72
N SER A 4 15.97 -5.10 0.46
CA SER A 4 14.83 -5.22 1.38
C SER A 4 14.94 -4.18 2.50
N VAL A 5 13.82 -3.57 2.88
CA VAL A 5 13.71 -2.66 4.02
C VAL A 5 12.66 -3.18 4.99
N ARG A 6 12.94 -3.13 6.29
CA ARG A 6 11.93 -3.30 7.33
C ARG A 6 11.27 -1.96 7.60
N LEU A 7 9.97 -1.87 7.35
CA LEU A 7 9.20 -0.64 7.49
C LEU A 7 8.32 -0.72 8.74
N GLY A 8 8.68 0.07 9.75
CA GLY A 8 7.83 0.36 10.90
C GLY A 8 6.88 1.52 10.62
N LYS A 9 6.29 2.10 11.67
CA LYS A 9 5.41 3.26 11.52
C LYS A 9 6.18 4.49 10.97
N GLY A 10 5.61 5.15 9.97
CA GLY A 10 6.14 6.38 9.38
C GLY A 10 6.91 6.17 8.06
N PRO A 11 7.45 7.25 7.48
CA PRO A 11 8.12 7.23 6.18
C PRO A 11 9.57 6.76 6.27
N VAL A 12 10.02 6.03 5.25
CA VAL A 12 11.42 5.64 5.02
C VAL A 12 11.78 5.88 3.55
N THR A 13 13.01 6.35 3.31
CA THR A 13 13.57 6.47 1.95
C THR A 13 13.80 5.08 1.36
N LEU A 14 13.32 4.87 0.14
CA LEU A 14 13.55 3.63 -0.58
C LEU A 14 15.01 3.56 -1.06
N PRO A 15 15.68 2.42 -0.91
CA PRO A 15 17.05 2.24 -1.41
C PRO A 15 17.12 2.30 -2.94
N ASN A 16 16.03 1.92 -3.61
CA ASN A 16 15.81 2.09 -5.04
C ASN A 16 14.41 2.67 -5.26
N PRO A 17 14.22 3.69 -6.11
CA PRO A 17 12.90 4.22 -6.41
C PRO A 17 11.97 3.17 -7.04
N LEU A 18 10.68 3.20 -6.71
CA LEU A 18 9.65 2.52 -7.48
C LEU A 18 9.30 3.40 -8.69
N SER A 19 9.82 3.04 -9.87
CA SER A 19 9.61 3.75 -11.13
C SER A 19 9.18 2.78 -12.24
N GLN A 20 8.95 3.28 -13.46
CA GLN A 20 8.45 2.47 -14.57
C GLN A 20 9.19 1.13 -14.72
N SER A 21 8.42 0.06 -14.89
CA SER A 21 8.86 -1.33 -15.00
C SER A 21 9.44 -1.93 -13.72
N LYS A 22 9.46 -1.19 -12.60
CA LYS A 22 9.83 -1.70 -11.28
C LYS A 22 8.63 -2.24 -10.53
N THR A 23 8.92 -3.18 -9.64
CA THR A 23 7.92 -3.81 -8.79
C THR A 23 8.30 -3.64 -7.32
N ALA A 24 7.35 -3.16 -6.53
CA ALA A 24 7.41 -3.23 -5.08
C ALA A 24 6.66 -4.46 -4.59
N THR A 25 7.30 -5.25 -3.73
CA THR A 25 6.67 -6.34 -2.99
C THR A 25 6.68 -6.00 -1.51
N ILE A 26 5.51 -5.94 -0.90
CA ILE A 26 5.29 -5.70 0.52
C ILE A 26 4.82 -7.01 1.15
N GLU A 27 5.54 -7.48 2.16
CA GLU A 27 5.30 -8.75 2.85
C GLU A 27 5.04 -8.50 4.33
N SER A 28 3.99 -9.11 4.85
CA SER A 28 3.62 -9.14 6.26
C SER A 28 3.39 -10.58 6.68
N VAL A 29 4.03 -10.97 7.79
CA VAL A 29 3.87 -12.30 8.40
C VAL A 29 2.53 -12.46 9.12
N THR A 30 1.75 -11.38 9.23
CA THR A 30 0.43 -11.36 9.87
C THR A 30 -0.58 -10.68 8.94
N LEU A 31 -1.77 -11.24 8.85
CA LEU A 31 -2.94 -10.62 8.27
C LEU A 31 -4.15 -10.93 9.17
N SER A 32 -4.58 -9.95 9.97
CA SER A 32 -5.85 -10.01 10.67
C SER A 32 -6.90 -9.27 9.86
N MET A 33 -8.04 -9.91 9.59
CA MET A 33 -9.15 -9.33 8.82
C MET A 33 -10.28 -8.81 9.69
N THR A 34 -10.17 -8.96 11.01
CA THR A 34 -11.22 -8.57 11.95
C THR A 34 -10.86 -7.24 12.62
N SER A 35 -11.84 -6.34 12.70
CA SER A 35 -11.78 -5.13 13.51
C SER A 35 -13.16 -4.86 14.10
N ALA A 36 -13.20 -4.50 15.38
CA ALA A 36 -14.43 -4.12 16.08
C ALA A 36 -14.78 -2.63 15.89
N THR A 37 -13.83 -1.82 15.40
CA THR A 37 -13.97 -0.37 15.28
C THR A 37 -13.50 0.10 13.90
N GLN A 38 -13.98 1.27 13.48
CA GLN A 38 -13.54 1.90 12.24
C GLN A 38 -12.02 2.00 12.23
N ASP A 39 -11.37 1.37 11.26
CA ASP A 39 -9.92 1.30 11.19
C ASP A 39 -9.36 1.72 9.83
N ASN A 40 -8.11 2.19 9.84
CA ASN A 40 -7.38 2.49 8.62
C ASN A 40 -5.89 2.22 8.83
N THR A 41 -5.36 1.31 8.03
CA THR A 41 -3.92 1.09 7.87
C THR A 41 -3.53 1.38 6.45
N ALA A 42 -2.60 2.31 6.25
CA ALA A 42 -2.20 2.80 4.94
C ALA A 42 -0.73 2.49 4.65
N ILE A 43 -0.47 2.01 3.45
CA ILE A 43 0.88 1.96 2.87
C ILE A 43 0.92 2.97 1.72
N SER A 44 1.82 3.94 1.79
CA SER A 44 1.85 5.06 0.83
C SER A 44 3.20 5.17 0.16
N PHE A 45 3.21 5.25 -1.18
CA PHE A 45 4.39 5.53 -1.99
C PHE A 45 4.43 7.03 -2.33
N MET A 46 5.58 7.66 -2.08
CA MET A 46 5.73 9.12 -2.18
C MET A 46 6.95 9.52 -3.03
N ASN A 47 6.84 10.65 -3.74
CA ASN A 47 7.98 11.28 -4.41
C ASN A 47 8.83 12.13 -3.44
N ASN A 48 9.91 12.74 -3.94
CA ASN A 48 10.77 13.63 -3.14
C ASN A 48 10.01 14.84 -2.56
N MET A 49 9.01 15.37 -3.26
CA MET A 49 8.14 16.48 -2.83
C MET A 49 7.12 16.10 -1.74
N ASN A 50 7.05 14.83 -1.32
CA ASN A 50 6.04 14.28 -0.39
C ASN A 50 4.64 14.17 -1.00
N ASP A 51 4.49 14.22 -2.32
CA ASP A 51 3.23 13.81 -2.93
C ASP A 51 3.05 12.31 -2.75
N ILE A 52 1.87 11.90 -2.30
CA ILE A 52 1.43 10.52 -2.24
C ILE A 52 0.98 10.12 -3.64
N LEU A 53 1.86 9.40 -4.35
CA LEU A 53 1.60 8.91 -5.70
C LEU A 53 0.50 7.85 -5.70
N ILE A 54 0.56 6.96 -4.71
CA ILE A 54 -0.50 6.02 -4.39
C ILE A 54 -0.48 5.69 -2.89
N THR A 55 -1.65 5.67 -2.27
CA THR A 55 -1.88 5.05 -0.97
C THR A 55 -2.75 3.81 -1.13
N ILE A 56 -2.45 2.78 -0.36
CA ILE A 56 -3.23 1.55 -0.25
C ILE A 56 -3.72 1.47 1.19
N GLY A 57 -4.96 1.87 1.41
CA GLY A 57 -5.63 1.82 2.72
C GLY A 57 -6.38 0.50 2.89
N ILE A 58 -6.12 -0.22 3.98
CA ILE A 58 -6.85 -1.39 4.42
C ILE A 58 -7.81 -0.95 5.53
N ARG A 59 -9.12 -1.08 5.26
CA ARG A 59 -10.20 -0.72 6.19
C ARG A 59 -11.00 -1.99 6.52
N ARG A 60 -10.63 -2.70 7.60
CA ARG A 60 -11.28 -3.96 7.99
C ARG A 60 -12.74 -3.77 8.35
N PHE A 61 -13.06 -2.72 9.11
CA PHE A 61 -14.44 -2.42 9.52
C PHE A 61 -15.36 -2.14 8.34
N ALA A 62 -14.88 -1.41 7.34
CA ALA A 62 -15.61 -1.16 6.09
C ALA A 62 -15.46 -2.31 5.07
N ASN A 63 -14.71 -3.37 5.41
CA ASN A 63 -14.40 -4.52 4.57
C ASN A 63 -13.96 -4.13 3.15
N THR A 64 -13.01 -3.20 3.03
CA THR A 64 -12.56 -2.67 1.74
C THR A 64 -11.09 -2.28 1.72
N ILE A 65 -10.47 -2.38 0.54
CA ILE A 65 -9.28 -1.61 0.20
C ILE A 65 -9.71 -0.26 -0.37
N VAL A 66 -8.94 0.79 -0.07
CA VAL A 66 -9.12 2.13 -0.63
C VAL A 66 -7.83 2.60 -1.25
N LEU A 67 -7.89 3.00 -2.52
CA LEU A 67 -6.77 3.57 -3.24
C LEU A 67 -7.00 5.06 -3.48
N ASN A 68 -5.93 5.84 -3.36
CA ASN A 68 -5.98 7.27 -3.66
C ASN A 68 -4.58 7.86 -3.91
N SER A 69 -4.54 9.12 -4.33
CA SER A 69 -3.35 9.96 -4.43
C SER A 69 -3.61 11.30 -3.73
N LYS A 70 -2.55 12.00 -3.34
CA LYS A 70 -2.65 13.31 -2.70
C LYS A 70 -1.36 14.09 -2.94
N ARG A 71 -1.47 15.34 -3.42
CA ARG A 71 -0.32 16.25 -3.44
C ARG A 71 0.04 16.70 -2.03
N ALA A 72 1.32 16.94 -1.75
CA ALA A 72 1.80 17.27 -0.40
C ALA A 72 1.01 18.43 0.25
N ASN A 73 0.74 19.48 -0.53
CA ASN A 73 0.01 20.68 -0.11
C ASN A 73 -1.44 20.71 -0.64
N GLY A 74 -1.99 19.57 -1.06
CA GLY A 74 -3.31 19.45 -1.65
C GLY A 74 -4.28 18.61 -0.83
N GLY A 75 -5.52 18.52 -1.32
CA GLY A 75 -6.52 17.58 -0.82
C GLY A 75 -6.26 16.16 -1.31
N TRP A 76 -6.99 15.20 -0.74
CA TRP A 76 -7.13 13.89 -1.33
C TRP A 76 -7.91 13.97 -2.64
N GLU A 77 -7.49 13.21 -3.64
CA GLU A 77 -8.25 13.03 -4.87
C GLU A 77 -9.46 12.09 -4.61
N ALA A 78 -10.21 11.69 -5.64
CA ALA A 78 -11.38 10.81 -5.49
C ALA A 78 -11.00 9.39 -5.01
N GLU A 79 -11.56 8.88 -3.92
CA GLU A 79 -11.25 7.51 -3.46
C GLU A 79 -11.74 6.43 -4.45
N GLU A 80 -10.92 5.40 -4.67
CA GLU A 80 -11.34 4.17 -5.35
C GLU A 80 -11.47 3.03 -4.34
N TYR A 81 -12.67 2.42 -4.29
CA TYR A 81 -13.00 1.39 -3.31
C TYR A 81 -13.03 0.00 -3.94
N TYR A 82 -12.41 -0.96 -3.26
CA TYR A 82 -12.38 -2.36 -3.67
C TYR A 82 -12.89 -3.21 -2.50
N PRO A 83 -14.20 -3.52 -2.49
CA PRO A 83 -14.84 -4.21 -1.38
C PRO A 83 -14.44 -5.68 -1.30
N ASN A 84 -14.73 -6.30 -0.16
CA ASN A 84 -14.53 -7.71 0.15
C ASN A 84 -13.03 -8.08 0.26
N LEU A 85 -12.47 -7.82 1.44
CA LEU A 85 -11.06 -8.12 1.75
C LEU A 85 -10.72 -9.61 1.59
N MET A 86 -11.66 -10.52 1.87
CA MET A 86 -11.45 -11.95 1.66
C MET A 86 -11.30 -12.31 0.18
N ARG A 87 -12.00 -11.62 -0.73
CA ARG A 87 -11.78 -11.80 -2.18
C ARG A 87 -10.44 -11.22 -2.61
N VAL A 88 -10.03 -10.11 -2.00
CA VAL A 88 -8.76 -9.43 -2.32
C VAL A 88 -7.55 -10.28 -1.90
N PHE A 89 -7.48 -10.69 -0.64
CA PHE A 89 -6.32 -11.44 -0.13
C PHE A 89 -6.48 -12.97 -0.24
N GLY A 90 -7.69 -13.47 -0.46
CA GLY A 90 -8.01 -14.89 -0.41
C GLY A 90 -8.61 -15.32 0.95
N PRO A 91 -9.26 -16.49 1.01
CA PRO A 91 -9.79 -17.05 2.26
C PRO A 91 -8.67 -17.63 3.12
N ASN A 92 -8.83 -17.56 4.46
CA ASN A 92 -7.99 -18.25 5.45
C ASN A 92 -6.47 -17.97 5.33
N VAL A 93 -6.10 -16.72 5.06
CA VAL A 93 -4.69 -16.31 4.97
C VAL A 93 -4.27 -15.55 6.21
N ASP A 94 -3.21 -16.05 6.85
CA ASP A 94 -2.61 -15.43 8.05
C ASP A 94 -1.44 -14.50 7.69
N ALA A 95 -1.07 -14.41 6.41
CA ALA A 95 0.00 -13.55 5.91
C ALA A 95 -0.48 -12.76 4.69
N ALA A 96 0.14 -11.60 4.47
CA ALA A 96 -0.18 -10.72 3.36
C ALA A 96 1.04 -10.44 2.49
N LYS A 97 0.82 -10.47 1.18
CA LYS A 97 1.72 -10.02 0.13
C LYS A 97 0.99 -9.03 -0.76
N ILE A 98 1.45 -7.79 -0.80
CA ILE A 98 0.93 -6.78 -1.72
C ILE A 98 2.02 -6.49 -2.75
N VAL A 99 1.70 -6.65 -4.02
CA VAL A 99 2.60 -6.37 -5.14
C VAL A 99 2.09 -5.15 -5.87
N VAL A 100 2.96 -4.16 -6.06
CA VAL A 100 2.67 -2.92 -6.80
C VAL A 100 3.69 -2.82 -7.93
N LYS A 101 3.24 -3.00 -9.17
CA LYS A 101 4.07 -2.86 -10.36
C LYS A 101 3.77 -1.55 -11.05
N ASP A 102 4.79 -0.74 -11.27
CA ASP A 102 4.67 0.51 -12.03
C ASP A 102 4.72 0.19 -13.54
N THR A 103 3.64 0.48 -14.26
CA THR A 103 3.52 0.24 -15.71
C THR A 103 3.77 1.51 -16.53
N GLY A 104 4.29 2.57 -15.92
CA GLY A 104 4.48 3.89 -16.52
C GLY A 104 3.33 4.82 -16.16
N ASN A 105 2.15 4.60 -16.75
CA ASN A 105 0.95 5.43 -16.56
C ASN A 105 0.00 4.94 -15.46
N ALA A 106 0.23 3.74 -14.93
CA ALA A 106 -0.61 3.11 -13.91
C ALA A 106 0.22 2.27 -12.95
N TYR A 107 -0.42 1.85 -11.85
CA TYR A 107 0.08 0.82 -10.95
C TYR A 107 -0.80 -0.43 -11.08
N GLU A 108 -0.22 -1.57 -11.48
CA GLU A 108 -0.88 -2.86 -11.35
C GLU A 108 -0.70 -3.36 -9.91
N ILE A 109 -1.80 -3.70 -9.25
CA ILE A 109 -1.80 -4.08 -7.84
C ILE A 109 -2.37 -5.49 -7.69
N ARG A 110 -1.65 -6.31 -6.92
CA ARG A 110 -2.06 -7.67 -6.57
C ARG A 110 -1.93 -7.91 -5.08
N CYS A 111 -2.86 -8.66 -4.51
CA CYS A 111 -2.85 -9.07 -3.11
C CYS A 111 -2.85 -10.59 -3.04
N ASN A 112 -1.84 -11.20 -2.41
CA ASN A 112 -1.63 -12.64 -2.35
C ASN A 112 -1.71 -13.35 -3.72
N GLY A 113 -1.27 -12.66 -4.78
CA GLY A 113 -1.33 -13.14 -6.16
C GLY A 113 -2.64 -12.83 -6.90
N ASN A 114 -3.72 -12.54 -6.18
CA ASN A 114 -4.99 -12.12 -6.78
C ASN A 114 -4.87 -10.72 -7.36
N TYR A 115 -5.35 -10.54 -8.58
CA TYR A 115 -5.45 -9.22 -9.19
C TYR A 115 -6.48 -8.38 -8.44
N LEU A 116 -6.05 -7.20 -7.97
CA LEU A 116 -6.93 -6.21 -7.38
C LEU A 116 -7.43 -5.26 -8.46
N THR A 117 -6.50 -4.54 -9.10
CA THR A 117 -6.81 -3.49 -10.07
C THR A 117 -5.56 -3.00 -10.82
N THR A 118 -5.79 -2.12 -11.79
CA THR A 118 -4.81 -1.27 -12.44
C THR A 118 -5.19 0.19 -12.15
N TYR A 119 -4.54 0.79 -11.15
CA TYR A 119 -4.82 2.15 -10.70
C TYR A 119 -4.13 3.16 -11.62
N THR A 120 -4.91 4.02 -12.31
CA THR A 120 -4.35 5.05 -13.19
C THR A 120 -3.65 6.12 -12.35
N LYS A 121 -2.39 6.43 -12.67
CA LYS A 121 -1.64 7.45 -11.92
C LYS A 121 -2.29 8.82 -12.08
N ARG A 122 -2.54 9.48 -10.95
CA ARG A 122 -3.02 10.86 -10.89
C ARG A 122 -1.86 11.86 -10.72
N ILE A 123 -0.76 11.37 -10.17
CA ILE A 123 0.49 12.10 -10.01
C ILE A 123 1.58 11.25 -10.66
N GLY A 124 2.31 11.83 -11.61
CA GLY A 124 3.39 11.16 -12.33
C GLY A 124 4.68 11.04 -11.52
N GLY A 125 5.69 10.41 -12.13
CA GLY A 125 7.01 10.22 -11.52
C GLY A 125 7.17 8.87 -10.81
N GLY A 126 8.32 8.71 -10.16
CA GLY A 126 8.67 7.53 -9.36
C GLY A 126 8.58 7.83 -7.86
N ALA A 127 8.33 6.80 -7.06
CA ALA A 127 8.33 6.92 -5.61
C ALA A 127 9.74 6.74 -5.06
N GLU A 128 10.18 7.68 -4.25
CA GLU A 128 11.47 7.68 -3.56
C GLU A 128 11.33 7.32 -2.08
N LYS A 129 10.11 7.37 -1.54
CA LYS A 129 9.78 7.07 -0.15
C LYS A 129 8.59 6.13 -0.08
N ILE A 130 8.52 5.38 1.00
CA ILE A 130 7.35 4.60 1.39
C ILE A 130 7.01 4.91 2.85
N SER A 131 5.73 5.02 3.19
CA SER A 131 5.27 5.05 4.59
C SER A 131 4.32 3.91 4.90
N TYR A 132 4.30 3.55 6.17
CA TYR A 132 3.34 2.63 6.75
C TYR A 132 2.71 3.32 7.97
N ASP A 133 1.43 3.62 7.87
CA ASP A 133 0.71 4.44 8.84
C ASP A 133 -0.60 3.78 9.26
N MET A 134 -1.04 4.10 10.47
CA MET A 134 -2.33 3.69 11.02
C MET A 134 -2.85 4.80 11.92
N ASN A 135 -4.19 4.95 12.00
CA ASN A 135 -4.77 5.97 12.87
C ASN A 135 -4.35 5.74 14.33
N SER A 136 -4.35 6.82 15.13
CA SER A 136 -4.02 6.75 16.55
C SER A 136 -4.92 5.75 17.29
N SER A 137 -4.31 4.94 18.16
CA SER A 137 -4.99 3.96 19.01
C SER A 137 -5.64 2.78 18.27
N GLN A 138 -5.18 2.48 17.06
CA GLN A 138 -5.64 1.34 16.27
C GLN A 138 -4.50 0.36 16.01
N ASP A 139 -4.83 -0.93 16.07
CA ASP A 139 -3.94 -1.99 15.62
C ASP A 139 -4.00 -2.11 14.11
N SER A 140 -2.89 -2.50 13.49
CA SER A 140 -2.84 -2.80 12.07
C SER A 140 -3.38 -4.20 11.76
N PRO A 141 -4.01 -4.43 10.59
CA PRO A 141 -4.21 -5.77 10.06
C PRO A 141 -2.89 -6.47 9.72
N LEU A 142 -1.80 -5.72 9.51
CA LEU A 142 -0.49 -6.24 9.13
C LEU A 142 0.47 -6.24 10.34
N ALA A 143 1.53 -7.02 10.24
CA ALA A 143 2.62 -6.99 11.20
C ALA A 143 3.26 -5.60 11.26
N ASN A 144 3.90 -5.28 12.38
CA ASN A 144 4.73 -4.09 12.52
C ASN A 144 6.07 -4.53 13.14
N PRO A 145 7.18 -4.55 12.36
CA PRO A 145 7.33 -4.01 11.01
C PRO A 145 6.82 -4.94 9.88
N ILE A 146 6.56 -4.36 8.70
CA ILE A 146 6.42 -5.09 7.42
C ILE A 146 7.76 -5.10 6.67
N THR A 147 7.91 -5.99 5.68
CA THR A 147 9.08 -6.04 4.79
C THR A 147 8.72 -5.50 3.41
N VAL A 148 9.59 -4.67 2.82
CA VAL A 148 9.39 -4.07 1.50
C VAL A 148 10.60 -4.36 0.62
N LYS A 149 10.38 -4.82 -0.60
CA LYS A 149 11.41 -5.14 -1.61
C LYS A 149 11.10 -4.40 -2.90
N ILE A 150 12.11 -3.80 -3.53
CA ILE A 150 12.00 -3.16 -4.85
C ILE A 150 12.90 -3.89 -5.85
N GLU A 151 12.33 -4.26 -7.00
CA GLU A 151 12.99 -5.01 -8.08
C GLU A 151 12.84 -4.31 -9.44
#